data_AF-A0A2D1UVT6-F1
#
_entry.id   AF-A0A2D1UVT6-F1
#
_cell.length_a   1.000
_cell.length_b   1.000
_cell.length_c   1.000
_cell.angle_alpha   90.00
_cell.angle_beta   90.00
_cell.angle_gamma   90.00
#
_symmetry.space_group_name_H-M   'P 1'
#
loop_
_entity.id
_entity.type
_entity.pdbx_description
1 polymer ?
#
loop_
_entity_poly.entity_id
_entity_poly.type
_entity_poly.pdbx_seq_one_letter_code
_entity_poly.pdbx_strand_id
1 'polypeptide(L)'
;NKDKNSPGGLTGNERRFVMFNGGVGREQLAWLDSMLQDATACKQKVIICCHLPLDPAAASPESLLWDYDEVMHVIHKYNCVKACLTGHAHKGGYAVDSHGIHHRVLEAVLECPPGSDAFGYVDVYHD
;
A
#
# COMPACT_ATOMS: atom_id res chain seq x y z
N ASN A 1 -8.00 16.00 -14.96
CA ASN A 1 -6.72 15.57 -15.57
C ASN A 1 -6.86 15.57 -17.10
N LYS A 2 -6.10 16.40 -17.84
CA LYS A 2 -6.16 16.45 -19.32
C LYS A 2 -5.31 15.35 -19.98
N ASP A 3 -4.15 15.05 -19.40
CA ASP A 3 -3.30 13.93 -19.79
C ASP A 3 -3.35 12.87 -18.71
N LYS A 4 -4.11 11.80 -18.95
CA LYS A 4 -4.32 10.75 -17.96
C LYS A 4 -3.02 10.03 -17.57
N ASN A 5 -1.95 10.09 -18.37
CA ASN A 5 -0.64 9.50 -18.02
C ASN A 5 0.28 10.47 -17.25
N SER A 6 -0.23 11.63 -16.83
CA SER A 6 0.54 12.62 -16.10
C SER A 6 -0.23 13.10 -14.86
N PRO A 7 0.45 13.31 -13.71
CA PRO A 7 -0.14 13.97 -12.55
C PRO A 7 -0.20 15.51 -12.71
N GLY A 8 0.23 16.04 -13.87
CA GLY A 8 0.25 17.47 -14.15
C GLY A 8 -1.13 18.14 -14.00
N GLY A 9 -1.19 19.23 -13.24
CA GLY A 9 -2.43 19.96 -12.96
C GLY A 9 -3.31 19.36 -11.85
N LEU A 10 -2.87 18.27 -11.21
CA LEU A 10 -3.46 17.73 -9.99
C LEU A 10 -2.64 18.16 -8.77
N THR A 11 -3.28 18.30 -7.61
CA THR A 11 -2.66 18.81 -6.37
C THR A 11 -2.82 17.84 -5.22
N GLY A 12 -1.86 17.81 -4.30
CA GLY A 12 -1.88 16.90 -3.14
C GLY A 12 -2.09 15.44 -3.55
N ASN A 13 -2.92 14.72 -2.78
CA ASN A 13 -3.21 13.31 -3.04
C ASN A 13 -4.05 13.08 -4.30
N GLU A 14 -4.67 14.10 -4.88
CA GLU A 14 -5.41 13.96 -6.14
C GLU A 14 -4.49 13.62 -7.32
N ARG A 15 -3.18 13.84 -7.18
CA ARG A 15 -2.15 13.40 -8.15
C ARG A 15 -2.19 11.90 -8.44
N ARG A 16 -2.82 11.10 -7.58
CA ARG A 16 -3.01 9.66 -7.74
C ARG A 16 -3.96 9.28 -8.87
N PHE A 17 -4.81 10.19 -9.36
CA PHE A 17 -5.80 9.91 -10.42
C PHE A 17 -5.18 9.97 -11.83
N VAL A 18 -4.33 8.97 -12.10
CA VAL A 18 -3.57 8.76 -13.33
C VAL A 18 -3.72 7.32 -13.83
N MET A 19 -3.52 7.10 -15.13
CA MET A 19 -3.82 5.85 -15.86
C MET A 19 -2.91 4.68 -15.47
N PHE A 20 -1.74 4.96 -14.88
CA PHE A 20 -0.83 3.92 -14.39
C PHE A 20 -1.16 3.45 -12.96
N ASN A 21 -2.20 4.01 -12.34
CA ASN A 21 -2.75 3.55 -11.06
C ASN A 21 -4.09 2.82 -11.27
N GLY A 22 -4.70 2.41 -10.17
CA GLY A 22 -6.03 1.80 -10.15
C GLY A 22 -6.66 1.92 -8.78
N GLY A 23 -7.79 1.22 -8.59
CA GLY A 23 -8.48 1.11 -7.31
C GLY A 23 -8.99 -0.31 -7.05
N VAL A 24 -9.64 -0.51 -5.92
CA VAL A 24 -10.14 -1.81 -5.45
C VAL A 24 -11.66 -1.86 -5.58
N GLY A 25 -12.18 -2.89 -6.27
CA GLY A 25 -13.62 -3.03 -6.46
C GLY A 25 -14.37 -3.33 -5.16
N ARG A 26 -15.67 -2.98 -5.10
CA ARG A 26 -16.53 -3.26 -3.93
C ARG A 26 -16.53 -4.72 -3.49
N GLU A 27 -16.48 -5.66 -4.43
CA GLU A 27 -16.42 -7.10 -4.13
C GLU A 27 -15.08 -7.49 -3.48
N GLN A 28 -13.98 -6.87 -3.91
CA GLN A 28 -12.66 -7.08 -3.31
C GLN A 28 -12.57 -6.45 -1.92
N LEU A 29 -13.16 -5.27 -1.71
CA LEU A 29 -13.25 -4.65 -0.38
C LEU A 29 -14.07 -5.49 0.60
N ALA A 30 -15.22 -6.02 0.16
CA ALA A 30 -16.06 -6.90 0.98
C ALA A 30 -15.34 -8.22 1.30
N TRP A 31 -14.61 -8.77 0.34
CA TRP A 31 -13.78 -9.95 0.56
C TRP A 31 -12.66 -9.67 1.58
N LEU A 32 -11.95 -8.54 1.46
CA LEU A 32 -10.91 -8.13 2.40
C LEU A 32 -11.47 -8.01 3.82
N ASP A 33 -12.61 -7.34 3.98
CA ASP A 33 -13.30 -7.19 5.27
C ASP A 33 -13.57 -8.57 5.92
N SER A 34 -14.14 -9.51 5.15
CA SER A 34 -14.40 -10.88 5.61
C SER A 34 -13.12 -11.62 6.03
N MET A 35 -12.03 -11.49 5.26
CA MET A 35 -10.76 -12.14 5.58
C MET A 35 -10.13 -11.58 6.86
N LEU A 36 -10.20 -10.27 7.07
CA LEU A 36 -9.68 -9.64 8.27
C LEU A 36 -10.52 -9.98 9.52
N GLN A 37 -11.83 -10.13 9.36
CA GLN A 37 -12.72 -10.62 10.40
C GLN A 37 -12.34 -12.05 10.83
N ASP A 38 -12.16 -12.95 9.87
CA ASP A 38 -11.78 -14.35 10.14
C ASP A 38 -10.38 -14.45 10.77
N ALA A 39 -9.41 -13.69 10.24
CA ALA A 39 -8.06 -13.61 10.79
C ALA A 39 -8.05 -13.11 12.24
N THR A 40 -8.91 -12.13 12.55
CA THR A 40 -9.11 -11.63 13.91
C THR A 40 -9.65 -12.72 14.84
N ALA A 41 -10.68 -13.46 14.40
CA ALA A 41 -11.26 -14.57 15.17
C ALA A 41 -10.22 -15.69 15.41
N CYS A 42 -9.36 -15.95 14.42
CA CYS A 42 -8.27 -16.93 14.49
C CYS A 42 -7.00 -16.41 15.18
N LYS A 43 -6.98 -15.17 15.68
CA LYS A 43 -5.83 -14.51 16.32
C LYS A 43 -4.56 -14.50 15.43
N GLN A 44 -4.74 -14.35 14.13
CA GLN A 44 -3.65 -14.30 13.15
C GLN A 44 -3.03 -12.90 13.08
N LYS A 45 -1.75 -12.83 12.69
CA LYS A 45 -1.08 -11.60 12.26
C LYS A 45 -1.17 -11.55 10.72
N VAL A 46 -1.62 -10.42 10.17
CA VAL A 46 -1.85 -10.26 8.72
C VAL A 46 -0.83 -9.29 8.13
N ILE A 47 -0.26 -9.67 6.98
CA ILE A 47 0.51 -8.79 6.10
C ILE A 47 -0.29 -8.62 4.82
N ILE A 48 -0.54 -7.37 4.44
CA ILE A 48 -1.24 -7.04 3.19
C ILE A 48 -0.20 -6.75 2.11
N CYS A 49 -0.35 -7.38 0.95
CA CYS A 49 0.48 -7.12 -0.21
C CYS A 49 -0.37 -6.45 -1.30
N CYS A 50 0.06 -5.28 -1.77
CA CYS A 50 -0.59 -4.55 -2.87
C CYS A 50 0.49 -3.99 -3.78
N HIS A 51 0.24 -3.86 -5.09
CA HIS A 51 1.22 -3.19 -5.94
C HIS A 51 1.34 -1.69 -5.59
N LEU A 52 0.20 -1.01 -5.39
CA LEU A 52 0.10 0.42 -5.14
C LEU A 52 0.18 0.73 -3.63
N PRO A 53 0.95 1.75 -3.20
CA PRO A 53 1.00 2.25 -1.84
C PRO A 53 -0.36 2.66 -1.28
N LEU A 54 -0.55 2.36 0.02
CA LEU A 54 -1.79 2.62 0.75
C LEU A 54 -1.70 3.80 1.73
N ASP A 55 -0.50 4.31 2.01
CA ASP A 55 -0.28 5.41 2.95
C ASP A 55 0.47 6.57 2.26
N PRO A 56 -0.09 7.80 2.25
CA PRO A 56 0.56 9.00 1.70
C PRO A 56 1.88 9.40 2.34
N ALA A 57 2.16 8.99 3.58
CA ALA A 57 3.42 9.25 4.26
C ALA A 57 4.53 8.29 3.80
N ALA A 58 4.18 7.14 3.22
CA ALA A 58 5.15 6.14 2.76
C ALA A 58 5.51 6.27 1.26
N ALA A 59 4.78 7.06 0.46
CA ALA A 59 4.97 7.13 -0.98
C ALA A 59 4.67 8.52 -1.57
N SER A 60 5.08 8.74 -2.82
CA SER A 60 4.67 9.93 -3.56
C SER A 60 3.16 9.94 -3.84
N PRO A 61 2.49 11.11 -3.84
CA PRO A 61 1.05 11.19 -4.10
C PRO A 61 0.60 10.57 -5.42
N GLU A 62 1.38 10.74 -6.50
CA GLU A 62 1.10 10.16 -7.82
C GLU A 62 1.15 8.64 -7.89
N SER A 63 1.73 7.96 -6.89
CA SER A 63 1.80 6.49 -6.84
C SER A 63 0.69 5.86 -6.00
N LEU A 64 -0.13 6.65 -5.30
CA LEU A 64 -1.12 6.11 -4.37
C LEU A 64 -2.24 5.35 -5.11
N LEU A 65 -2.78 4.33 -4.44
CA LEU A 65 -4.03 3.69 -4.85
C LEU A 65 -5.16 4.74 -4.90
N TRP A 66 -6.03 4.68 -5.92
CA TRP A 66 -7.10 5.67 -6.12
C TRP A 66 -8.02 5.83 -4.90
N ASP A 67 -8.41 4.71 -4.33
CA ASP A 67 -9.31 4.56 -3.18
C ASP A 67 -8.54 4.04 -1.96
N TYR A 68 -7.28 4.47 -1.79
CA TYR A 68 -6.45 4.08 -0.64
C TYR A 68 -7.16 4.35 0.69
N ASP A 69 -7.94 5.42 0.78
CA ASP A 69 -8.69 5.81 1.96
C ASP A 69 -9.85 4.84 2.27
N GLU A 70 -10.54 4.34 1.24
CA GLU A 70 -11.57 3.31 1.43
C GLU A 70 -10.96 1.97 1.86
N VAL A 71 -9.84 1.56 1.25
CA VAL A 71 -9.10 0.36 1.62
C VAL A 71 -8.57 0.45 3.05
N MET A 72 -7.93 1.58 3.39
CA MET A 72 -7.40 1.81 4.74
C MET A 72 -8.52 1.91 5.78
N HIS A 73 -9.67 2.45 5.43
CA HIS A 73 -10.84 2.45 6.32
C HIS A 73 -11.29 1.02 6.67
N VAL A 74 -11.25 0.07 5.74
CA VAL A 74 -11.53 -1.35 6.04
C VAL A 74 -10.43 -1.94 6.92
N ILE A 75 -9.16 -1.72 6.56
CA ILE A 75 -8.00 -2.24 7.29
C ILE A 75 -7.99 -1.77 8.76
N HIS A 76 -8.27 -0.49 9.00
CA HIS A 76 -8.24 0.12 10.33
C HIS A 76 -9.36 -0.36 11.27
N LYS A 77 -10.35 -1.12 10.78
CA LYS A 77 -11.34 -1.79 11.65
C LYS A 77 -10.74 -2.95 12.45
N TYR A 78 -9.57 -3.46 12.04
CA TYR A 78 -8.99 -4.69 12.57
C TYR A 78 -7.57 -4.47 13.11
N ASN A 79 -7.27 -5.03 14.28
CA ASN A 79 -5.94 -4.97 14.91
C ASN A 79 -4.98 -6.08 14.43
N CYS A 80 -5.47 -7.01 13.60
CA CYS A 80 -4.70 -8.16 13.13
C CYS A 80 -3.66 -7.79 12.06
N VAL A 81 -3.86 -6.70 11.33
CA VAL A 81 -2.93 -6.23 10.29
C VAL A 81 -1.70 -5.60 10.94
N LYS A 82 -0.50 -6.04 10.53
CA LYS A 82 0.78 -5.59 11.07
C LYS A 82 1.61 -4.81 10.06
N ALA A 83 1.53 -5.17 8.79
CA ALA A 83 2.26 -4.48 7.74
C ALA A 83 1.51 -4.49 6.40
N CYS A 84 1.72 -3.45 5.62
CA CYS A 84 1.39 -3.37 4.21
C CYS A 84 2.70 -3.30 3.41
N LEU A 85 2.92 -4.29 2.55
CA LEU A 85 4.05 -4.35 1.63
C LEU A 85 3.59 -3.93 0.25
N THR A 86 4.19 -2.87 -0.27
CA THR A 86 3.82 -2.29 -1.56
C THR A 86 5.02 -1.99 -2.45
N GLY A 87 4.78 -1.65 -3.71
CA GLY A 87 5.83 -1.25 -4.65
C GLY A 87 5.39 0.00 -5.40
N HIS A 88 5.50 -0.03 -6.73
CA HIS A 88 5.07 1.01 -7.67
C HIS A 88 5.83 2.35 -7.56
N ALA A 89 5.99 2.91 -6.37
CA ALA A 89 6.89 4.04 -6.13
C ALA A 89 8.33 3.52 -6.03
N HIS A 90 9.05 3.50 -7.16
CA HIS A 90 10.36 2.85 -7.28
C HIS A 90 11.45 3.34 -6.32
N LYS A 91 11.32 4.56 -5.79
CA LYS A 91 12.21 5.10 -4.77
C LYS A 91 12.07 4.41 -3.40
N GLY A 92 11.03 3.60 -3.22
CA GLY A 92 10.67 3.02 -1.94
C GLY A 92 10.18 4.05 -0.93
N GLY A 93 9.97 3.60 0.29
CA GLY A 93 9.53 4.44 1.39
C GLY A 93 9.03 3.65 2.58
N TYR A 94 8.79 4.36 3.68
CA TYR A 94 8.38 3.74 4.93
C TYR A 94 7.65 4.73 5.83
N ALA A 95 6.52 4.30 6.40
CA ALA A 95 5.81 5.01 7.45
C ALA A 95 5.17 4.01 8.42
N VAL A 96 4.82 4.50 9.62
CA VAL A 96 3.96 3.79 10.56
C VAL A 96 2.74 4.66 10.79
N ASP A 97 1.56 4.12 10.57
CA ASP A 97 0.32 4.89 10.71
C ASP A 97 -0.13 5.00 12.18
N SER A 98 -1.20 5.76 12.42
CA SER A 98 -1.74 5.97 13.77
C SER A 98 -2.31 4.70 14.43
N HIS A 99 -2.50 3.62 13.68
CA HIS A 99 -2.96 2.31 14.18
C HIS A 99 -1.78 1.35 14.42
N GLY A 100 -0.54 1.82 14.21
CA GLY A 100 0.67 1.03 14.38
C GLY A 100 0.95 0.07 13.22
N ILE A 101 0.31 0.26 12.06
CA ILE A 101 0.55 -0.57 10.87
C ILE A 101 1.77 -0.02 10.13
N HIS A 102 2.71 -0.92 9.81
CA HIS A 102 3.89 -0.58 9.03
C HIS A 102 3.55 -0.52 7.54
N HIS A 103 3.86 0.58 6.86
CA HIS A 103 3.70 0.73 5.42
C HIS A 103 5.09 0.74 4.79
N ARG A 104 5.48 -0.37 4.15
CA ARG A 104 6.77 -0.50 3.47
C ARG A 104 6.56 -0.49 1.96
N VAL A 105 7.11 0.51 1.30
CA VAL A 105 7.19 0.57 -0.17
C VAL A 105 8.57 0.10 -0.59
N LEU A 106 8.61 -0.93 -1.42
CA LEU A 106 9.84 -1.58 -1.88
C LEU A 106 10.42 -0.83 -3.07
N GLU A 107 11.74 -0.65 -3.04
CA GLU A 107 12.54 -0.12 -4.13
C GLU A 107 12.45 -1.04 -5.36
N ALA A 108 12.49 -0.47 -6.57
CA ALA A 108 12.38 -1.26 -7.78
C ALA A 108 13.73 -1.81 -8.23
N VAL A 109 13.79 -3.13 -8.47
CA VAL A 109 14.97 -3.80 -9.05
C VAL A 109 15.39 -3.15 -10.38
N LEU A 110 14.42 -2.67 -11.17
CA LEU A 110 14.67 -2.00 -12.46
C LEU A 110 15.56 -0.75 -12.33
N GLU A 111 15.49 -0.05 -11.20
CA GLU A 111 16.23 1.21 -10.98
C GLU A 111 17.51 1.01 -10.16
N CYS A 112 17.90 -0.23 -9.87
CA CYS A 112 19.15 -0.53 -9.17
C CYS A 112 20.37 -0.13 -10.03
N PRO A 113 21.31 0.68 -9.50
CA PRO A 113 22.62 0.86 -10.12
C PRO A 113 23.34 -0.49 -10.35
N PRO A 114 24.20 -0.60 -11.37
CA PRO A 114 25.03 -1.78 -11.57
C PRO A 114 25.82 -2.13 -10.31
N GLY A 115 25.75 -3.40 -9.87
CA GLY A 115 26.41 -3.88 -8.66
C GLY A 115 25.64 -3.61 -7.36
N SER A 116 24.34 -3.29 -7.45
CA SER A 116 23.43 -3.19 -6.32
C SER A 116 22.12 -3.95 -6.56
N ASP A 117 21.31 -4.08 -5.51
CA ASP A 117 20.21 -5.02 -5.44
C ASP A 117 19.02 -4.35 -4.73
N ALA A 118 17.79 -4.75 -5.07
CA ALA A 118 16.59 -4.38 -4.34
C ALA A 118 15.74 -5.62 -4.04
N PHE A 119 15.93 -6.20 -2.87
CA PHE A 119 15.12 -7.28 -2.35
C PHE A 119 15.12 -7.24 -0.83
N GLY A 120 14.27 -8.03 -0.20
CA GLY A 120 14.21 -8.15 1.25
C GLY A 120 13.74 -9.52 1.69
N TYR A 121 13.97 -9.82 2.95
CA TYR A 121 13.41 -10.96 3.66
C TYR A 121 12.57 -10.45 4.83
N VAL A 122 11.50 -11.16 5.16
CA VAL A 122 10.63 -10.85 6.29
C VAL A 122 10.61 -12.06 7.20
N ASP A 123 11.17 -11.88 8.39
CA ASP A 123 11.08 -12.86 9.47
C ASP A 123 9.94 -12.46 10.41
N VAL A 124 8.99 -13.37 10.63
CA VAL A 124 7.83 -13.13 11.50
C VAL A 124 8.02 -13.91 12.80
N TYR A 125 8.14 -13.17 13.90
CA TYR A 125 8.32 -13.73 15.23
C TYR A 125 7.01 -13.70 16.04
N HIS A 126 7.01 -14.41 17.17
CA HIS A 126 5.82 -14.55 18.01
C HIS A 126 5.47 -13.28 18.79
N ASP A 127 6.45 -12.44 19.10
CA ASP A 127 6.31 -11.17 19.82
C ASP A 127 5.58 -10.08 19.01
#